data_AF-A0A840CPJ1-F1
#
_entry.id   AF-A0A840CPJ1-F1
#
_cell.length_a   1.000
_cell.length_b   1.000
_cell.length_c   1.000
_cell.angle_alpha   90.00
_cell.angle_beta   90.00
_cell.angle_gamma   90.00
#
_symmetry.space_group_name_H-M   'P 1'
#
loop_
_entity.id
_entity.type
_entity.pdbx_description
1 polymer ?
#
loop_
_entity_poly.entity_id
_entity_poly.type
_entity_poly.pdbx_seq_one_letter_code
_entity_poly.pdbx_strand_id
1 'polypeptide(L)' 'MIRLQNINLTSPEAIQRLANNHAIAVNLRDAFPHPYTIEDAITFLGLAENGVLGHVFGIYEDNTFVGCGV' A
#
# COMPACT_ATOMS: atom_id res chain seq x y z
N MET A 1 7.46 13.03 11.61
CA MET A 1 8.36 13.39 10.46
C MET A 1 8.04 12.49 9.28
N ILE A 2 7.78 13.03 8.10
CA ILE A 2 7.46 12.23 6.90
C ILE A 2 8.72 11.69 6.25
N ARG A 3 8.72 10.40 5.89
CA ARG A 3 9.82 9.71 5.20
C ARG A 3 9.27 8.78 4.12
N LEU A 4 9.97 8.72 3.00
CA LEU A 4 9.78 7.67 2.00
C LEU A 4 10.71 6.50 2.34
N GLN A 5 10.18 5.29 2.33
CA GLN A 5 10.93 4.07 2.56
C GLN A 5 10.58 3.02 1.51
N ASN A 6 11.39 1.97 1.43
CA ASN A 6 11.07 0.80 0.62
C ASN A 6 9.73 0.22 1.09
N ILE A 7 8.79 0.03 0.16
CA ILE A 7 7.45 -0.50 0.44
C ILE A 7 7.49 -1.89 1.07
N ASN A 8 8.55 -2.68 0.83
CA ASN A 8 8.73 -4.04 1.36
C ASN A 8 8.86 -4.09 2.89
N LEU A 9 9.06 -2.93 3.55
CA LEU A 9 9.03 -2.81 5.01
C LEU A 9 7.60 -2.72 5.56
N THR A 10 6.60 -2.59 4.69
CA THR A 10 5.19 -2.47 5.06
C THR A 10 4.57 -3.86 5.20
N SER A 11 3.79 -4.08 6.26
CA SER A 11 3.04 -5.33 6.37
C SER A 11 1.80 -5.30 5.45
N PRO A 12 1.40 -6.45 4.89
CA PRO A 12 0.18 -6.53 4.08
C PRO A 12 -1.06 -6.00 4.81
N GLU A 13 -1.17 -6.20 6.13
CA GLU A 13 -2.29 -5.75 6.96
C GLU A 13 -2.37 -4.22 7.02
N ALA A 14 -1.23 -3.52 7.02
CA ALA A 14 -1.20 -2.06 7.05
C ALA A 14 -1.76 -1.47 5.75
N ILE A 15 -1.42 -2.08 4.61
CA ILE A 15 -1.98 -1.73 3.29
C ILE A 15 -3.48 -2.03 3.27
N GLN A 16 -3.86 -3.25 3.66
CA GLN A 16 -5.25 -3.68 3.67
C GLN A 16 -6.14 -2.76 4.51
N ARG A 17 -5.68 -2.41 5.72
CA ARG A 17 -6.40 -1.51 6.62
C ARG A 17 -6.66 -0.14 5.99
N LEU A 18 -5.66 0.45 5.33
CA LEU A 18 -5.82 1.76 4.68
C LEU A 18 -6.68 1.64 3.41
N ALA A 19 -6.47 0.62 2.59
CA ALA A 19 -7.25 0.38 1.37
C ALA A 19 -8.74 0.10 1.66
N ASN A 20 -9.06 -0.48 2.83
CA ASN A 20 -10.43 -0.68 3.28
C ASN A 20 -11.04 0.48 4.05
N ASN A 21 -10.28 1.54 4.34
CA ASN A 21 -10.88 2.75 4.88
C ASN A 21 -11.82 3.33 3.82
N HIS A 22 -13.12 3.37 4.09
CA HIS A 22 -14.13 3.81 3.12
C HIS A 22 -13.86 5.20 2.55
N ALA A 23 -13.35 6.14 3.37
CA ALA A 23 -13.01 7.48 2.91
C ALA A 23 -11.84 7.49 1.89
N ILE A 24 -11.00 6.46 1.91
CA ILE A 24 -9.92 6.24 0.94
C ILE A 24 -10.46 5.43 -0.25
N ALA A 25 -11.09 4.29 0.01
CA ALA A 25 -11.53 3.30 -0.98
C ALA A 25 -12.39 3.89 -2.10
N VAL A 26 -13.32 4.79 -1.77
CA VAL A 26 -14.21 5.43 -2.77
C VAL A 26 -13.47 6.30 -3.80
N ASN A 27 -12.21 6.64 -3.53
CA ASN A 27 -11.37 7.45 -4.41
C ASN A 27 -10.32 6.60 -5.16
N LEU A 28 -10.17 5.32 -4.81
CA LEU A 28 -9.21 4.41 -5.44
C LEU A 28 -9.81 3.74 -6.69
N ARG A 29 -8.94 3.26 -7.58
CA ARG A 29 -9.29 2.58 -8.85
C ARG A 29 -8.52 1.26 -8.96
N ASP A 30 -8.76 0.53 -10.06
CA ASP A 30 -8.12 -0.70 -10.57
C ASP A 30 -7.19 -1.51 -9.64
N ALA A 31 -6.06 -0.98 -9.18
CA ALA A 31 -5.13 -1.71 -8.32
C ALA A 31 -5.62 -1.93 -6.87
N PHE A 32 -6.66 -1.21 -6.44
CA PHE A 32 -7.22 -1.28 -5.09
C PHE A 32 -8.73 -1.51 -5.09
N PRO A 33 -9.20 -2.75 -5.34
CA PRO A 33 -10.62 -3.08 -5.24
C PRO A 33 -11.17 -2.90 -3.82
N HIS A 34 -12.48 -2.74 -3.71
CA HIS A 34 -13.17 -2.74 -2.42
C HIS A 34 -14.26 -3.84 -2.39
N PRO A 35 -14.26 -4.76 -1.42
CA PRO A 35 -13.31 -4.88 -0.31
C PRO A 35 -11.91 -5.31 -0.78
N TYR A 36 -10.87 -4.76 -0.14
CA TYR A 36 -9.47 -5.09 -0.39
C TYR A 36 -9.06 -6.24 0.54
N THR A 37 -8.69 -7.38 -0.04
CA THR A 37 -8.32 -8.59 0.71
C THR A 37 -6.87 -8.55 1.17
N ILE A 38 -6.48 -9.48 2.05
CA ILE A 38 -5.07 -9.58 2.46
C ILE A 38 -4.24 -10.15 1.30
N GLU A 39 -4.84 -11.02 0.47
CA GLU A 39 -4.27 -11.55 -0.75
C GLU A 39 -3.98 -10.46 -1.78
N ASP A 40 -4.87 -9.46 -1.91
CA ASP A 40 -4.61 -8.28 -2.75
C ASP A 40 -3.39 -7.49 -2.25
N ALA A 41 -3.25 -7.31 -0.92
CA ALA A 41 -2.10 -6.64 -0.33
C ALA A 41 -0.79 -7.40 -0.56
N ILE A 42 -0.80 -8.72 -0.37
CA ILE A 42 0.35 -9.60 -0.65
C ILE A 42 0.72 -9.52 -2.13
N THR A 43 -0.26 -9.59 -3.03
CA THR A 43 -0.04 -9.50 -4.47
C THR A 43 0.57 -8.16 -4.85
N PHE A 44 0.02 -7.04 -4.35
CA PHE A 44 0.55 -5.71 -4.60
C PHE A 44 2.01 -5.57 -4.15
N LEU A 45 2.34 -6.01 -2.94
CA LEU A 45 3.72 -5.99 -2.43
C LEU A 45 4.65 -6.86 -3.26
N GLY A 46 4.20 -8.05 -3.69
CA GLY A 46 4.97 -8.91 -4.58
C GLY A 46 5.22 -8.26 -5.95
N LEU A 47 4.23 -7.58 -6.54
CA LEU A 47 4.41 -6.85 -7.80
C LEU A 47 5.36 -5.66 -7.65
N ALA A 48 5.30 -4.96 -6.52
CA ALA A 48 6.21 -3.86 -6.19
C ALA A 48 7.66 -4.35 -5.99
N GLU A 49 7.85 -5.43 -5.23
CA GLU A 49 9.16 -6.03 -4.98
C GLU A 49 9.82 -6.53 -6.26
N ASN A 50 9.05 -7.15 -7.15
CA ASN A 50 9.54 -7.63 -8.44
C ASN A 50 9.71 -6.51 -9.48
N GLY A 51 9.46 -5.25 -9.12
CA GLY A 51 9.60 -4.09 -10.00
C GLY A 51 8.57 -4.01 -11.12
N VAL A 52 7.52 -4.84 -11.10
CA VAL A 52 6.45 -4.85 -12.11
C VAL A 52 5.69 -3.54 -12.10
N LEU A 53 5.52 -2.95 -10.91
CA LEU A 53 4.88 -1.64 -10.72
C LEU A 53 5.86 -0.46 -10.85
N GLY A 54 7.13 -0.70 -11.19
CA GLY A 54 8.15 0.35 -11.17
C GLY A 54 8.60 0.70 -9.74
N HIS A 55 8.79 1.99 -9.45
CA HIS A 55 9.30 2.45 -8.16
C HIS A 55 8.18 2.74 -7.17
N VAL A 56 7.83 1.74 -6.35
CA VAL A 56 6.86 1.91 -5.28
C VAL A 56 7.54 2.28 -3.97
N PHE A 57 7.08 3.35 -3.32
CA PHE A 57 7.55 3.77 -2.01
C PHE A 57 6.44 3.73 -0.97
N GLY A 58 6.78 3.30 0.25
CA GLY A 58 5.94 3.49 1.43
C GLY A 58 6.17 4.87 2.02
N ILE A 59 5.08 5.55 2.39
CA ILE A 59 5.07 6.83 3.07
C ILE A 59 4.86 6.56 4.55
N TYR A 60 5.80 7.02 5.36
CA TYR A 60 5.79 6.83 6.80
C TYR A 60 5.77 8.16 7.54
N GLU A 61 4.89 8.27 8.53
CA GLU A 61 4.98 9.29 9.57
C GLU A 61 5.60 8.66 10.81
N ASP A 62 6.84 9.06 11.11
CA ASP A 62 7.70 8.42 12.10
C ASP A 62 7.86 6.92 11.79
N ASN A 63 7.23 6.03 12.58
CA ASN A 63 7.27 4.58 12.37
C ASN A 63 5.93 4.01 11.86
N THR A 64 4.99 4.88 11.51
CA THR A 64 3.63 4.49 11.09
C THR A 64 3.50 4.58 9.59
N PHE A 65 3.11 3.47 8.95
CA PHE A 65 2.75 3.47 7.54
C PHE A 65 1.44 4.23 7.33
N VAL A 66 1.46 5.25 6.47
CA VAL A 66 0.32 6.14 6.20
C VAL A 66 -0.11 6.18 4.74
N GLY A 67 0.62 5.52 3.83
CA GLY A 67 0.25 5.42 2.43
C GLY A 67 1.37 4.91 1.55
N CYS A 68 1.11 4.76 0.25
CA CYS A 68 2.12 4.40 -0.74
C CYS A 68 1.95 5.22 -2.02
N GLY A 69 3.01 5.32 -2.81
CA GLY A 69 3.01 5.97 -4.12
C GLY A 69 3.86 5.19 -5.11
N VAL A 70 3.46 5.28 -6.38
CA VAL A 70 4.09 4.62 -7.55
C VAL A 70 4.52 5.70 -8.54
#